data_AF-A0A523V0P5-F1
#
_entry.id   AF-A0A523V0P5-F1
#
_cell.length_a   1.000
_cell.length_b   1.000
_cell.length_c   1.000
_cell.angle_alpha   90.00
_cell.angle_beta   90.00
_cell.angle_gamma   90.00
#
_symmetry.space_group_name_H-M   'P 1'
#
loop_
_entity.id
_entity.type
_entity.pdbx_description
1 polymer ?
#
loop_
_entity_poly.entity_id
_entity_poly.type
_entity_poly.pdbx_seq_one_letter_code
_entity_poly.pdbx_strand_id
1 'polypeptide(L)' 'MVWWLVLLWALLKLVIAVGFVFITALVLIYMLRKVMGRMQYRMGPRHHGPHGVIQTIFDALKLLGKENIIPADVDKW' A
#
# COMPACT_ATOMS: atom_id res chain seq x y z
N MET A 1 -1.72 31.70 21.63
CA MET A 1 -1.56 30.34 22.19
C MET A 1 -2.35 29.26 21.43
N VAL A 2 -3.54 29.55 20.88
CA VAL A 2 -4.43 28.54 20.26
C VAL A 2 -3.95 28.01 18.89
N TRP A 3 -3.18 28.80 18.15
CA TRP A 3 -2.70 28.47 16.79
C TRP A 3 -1.93 27.14 16.70
N TRP A 4 -1.13 26.80 17.71
CA TRP A 4 -0.39 25.54 17.74
C TRP A 4 -1.32 24.32 17.83
N LEU A 5 -2.40 24.43 18.61
CA LEU A 5 -3.41 23.37 18.70
C LEU A 5 -4.13 23.19 17.37
N VAL A 6 -4.48 24.29 16.69
CA VAL A 6 -5.11 24.22 15.36
C VAL A 6 -4.21 23.53 14.35
N LEU A 7 -2.91 23.86 14.32
CA LEU A 7 -1.93 23.19 13.46
C LEU A 7 -1.80 21.70 13.78
N LEU A 8 -1.75 21.33 15.05
CA LEU A 8 -1.66 19.93 15.48
C LEU A 8 -2.91 19.13 15.06
N TRP A 9 -4.10 19.70 15.22
CA TRP A 9 -5.35 19.09 14.78
C TRP A 9 -5.43 18.96 13.26
N ALA A 10 -4.95 19.96 12.50
CA ALA A 10 -4.90 19.90 11.05
C ALA A 10 -3.95 18.80 10.56
N LEU A 11 -2.75 18.69 11.15
CA LEU A 11 -1.78 17.65 10.82
C LEU A 11 -2.34 16.25 11.14
N LEU A 12 -2.99 16.09 12.29
CA LEU A 12 -3.60 14.82 12.67
C LEU A 12 -4.66 14.38 11.65
N LYS A 13 -5.56 15.28 11.25
CA LYS A 13 -6.58 15.00 10.22
C LYS A 13 -5.95 14.61 8.89
N LEU A 14 -4.88 15.30 8.47
CA LEU A 14 -4.16 14.98 7.25
C LEU A 14 -3.57 13.57 7.30
N VAL A 15 -2.87 13.22 8.38
CA VAL A 15 -2.27 11.89 8.56
C VAL A 15 -3.33 10.80 8.56
N ILE A 16 -4.47 11.03 9.22
CA ILE A 16 -5.59 10.07 9.23
C ILE A 16 -6.18 9.92 7.83
N ALA A 17 -6.42 11.01 7.11
CA ALA A 17 -7.01 10.97 5.77
C ALA A 17 -6.08 10.22 4.79
N VAL A 18 -4.78 10.55 4.80
CA VAL A 18 -3.78 9.90 3.97
C VAL A 18 -3.63 8.43 4.36
N GLY A 19 -3.51 8.13 5.65
CA GLY A 19 -3.42 6.77 6.17
C GLY A 19 -4.63 5.91 5.78
N PHE A 20 -5.83 6.47 5.83
CA PHE A 20 -7.06 5.80 5.42
C PHE A 20 -7.03 5.38 3.95
N VAL A 21 -6.59 6.27 3.05
CA VAL A 21 -6.47 5.97 1.61
C VAL A 21 -5.46 4.84 1.39
N PHE A 22 -4.27 4.91 2.02
CA PHE A 22 -3.25 3.86 1.89
C PHE A 22 -3.71 2.51 2.43
N ILE A 23 -4.33 2.49 3.62
CA ILE A 23 -4.84 1.24 4.21
C ILE A 23 -5.91 0.63 3.31
N THR A 24 -6.82 1.44 2.78
CA THR A 24 -7.87 0.97 1.87
C THR A 24 -7.25 0.36 0.61
N ALA A 25 -6.25 0.99 0.02
CA ALA A 25 -5.54 0.45 -1.14
C ALA A 25 -4.88 -0.92 -0.84
N LEU A 26 -4.20 -1.06 0.31
CA LEU A 26 -3.59 -2.33 0.72
C LEU A 26 -4.63 -3.45 0.91
N VAL A 27 -5.78 -3.12 1.52
CA VAL A 27 -6.89 -4.07 1.71
C VAL A 27 -7.47 -4.50 0.37
N LEU A 28 -7.71 -3.56 -0.55
CA LEU A 28 -8.22 -3.86 -1.88
C LEU A 28 -7.28 -4.78 -2.67
N ILE A 29 -5.96 -4.54 -2.63
CA ILE A 29 -4.96 -5.40 -3.29
C ILE A 29 -4.97 -6.82 -2.69
N TYR A 30 -5.03 -6.93 -1.36
CA TYR A 30 -5.10 -8.22 -0.67
C TYR A 30 -6.37 -8.99 -1.07
N MET A 31 -7.53 -8.33 -1.05
CA MET A 31 -8.81 -8.90 -1.43
C MET A 31 -8.82 -9.35 -2.89
N LEU A 32 -8.32 -8.52 -3.80
CA LEU A 32 -8.24 -8.84 -5.22
C LEU A 32 -7.48 -10.15 -5.45
N ARG A 33 -6.32 -10.35 -4.79
CA ARG A 33 -5.57 -11.62 -4.93
C ARG A 33 -6.30 -12.83 -4.37
N LYS A 34 -7.03 -12.67 -3.27
CA LYS A 34 -7.84 -13.76 -2.71
C LYS A 34 -9.01 -14.13 -3.62
N VAL A 35 -9.71 -13.13 -4.16
CA VAL A 35 -10.84 -13.33 -5.07
C VAL A 35 -10.35 -13.96 -6.38
N MET A 36 -9.33 -13.40 -7.01
CA MET A 36 -8.74 -13.96 -8.24
C MET A 36 -8.19 -15.38 -8.03
N GLY A 37 -7.56 -15.65 -6.88
CA GLY A 37 -7.13 -17.00 -6.55
C GLY A 37 -8.31 -17.98 -6.50
N ARG A 38 -9.38 -17.60 -5.79
CA ARG A 38 -10.61 -18.42 -5.68
C ARG A 38 -11.26 -18.66 -7.03
N MET A 39 -11.31 -17.66 -7.92
CA MET A 39 -11.82 -17.81 -9.29
C MET A 39 -11.00 -18.81 -10.12
N GLN A 40 -9.68 -18.84 -9.89
CA GLN A 40 -8.75 -19.72 -10.60
C GLN A 40 -8.54 -21.08 -9.90
N TYR A 41 -9.39 -21.43 -8.93
CA TYR A 41 -9.25 -22.65 -8.12
C TYR A 41 -7.86 -22.81 -7.47
N ARG A 42 -7.22 -21.69 -7.11
CA ARG A 42 -5.95 -21.66 -6.38
C ARG A 42 -6.08 -20.88 -5.09
N MET A 43 -5.24 -21.19 -4.11
CA MET A 43 -5.19 -20.40 -2.89
C MET A 43 -4.47 -19.06 -3.15
N GLY A 44 -5.07 -17.96 -2.67
CA GLY A 44 -4.42 -16.66 -2.59
C GLY A 44 -3.30 -16.63 -1.54
N PRO A 45 -2.80 -15.45 -1.14
CA PRO A 45 -1.68 -15.32 -0.19
C PRO A 45 -1.93 -16.06 1.14
N ARG A 46 -0.92 -16.81 1.64
CA ARG A 46 -1.00 -17.59 2.90
C ARG A 46 0.26 -17.54 3.78
N HIS A 47 1.42 -17.13 3.24
CA HIS A 47 2.71 -17.33 3.91
C HIS A 47 3.13 -16.20 4.87
N HIS A 48 2.86 -14.93 4.55
CA HIS A 48 3.32 -13.80 5.35
C HIS A 48 2.26 -13.31 6.35
N GLY A 49 2.22 -13.93 7.53
CA GLY A 49 1.28 -13.64 8.63
C GLY A 49 -0.05 -14.43 8.54
N PRO A 50 -0.97 -14.26 9.51
CA PRO A 50 -2.27 -14.94 9.50
C PRO A 50 -3.01 -14.62 8.20
N HIS A 51 -3.37 -15.65 7.44
CA HIS A 51 -4.02 -15.52 6.13
C HIS A 51 -3.26 -14.68 5.07
N GLY A 52 -1.97 -14.41 5.26
CA GLY A 52 -1.16 -13.64 4.31
C GLY A 52 -1.42 -12.13 4.30
N VAL A 53 -1.98 -11.56 5.38
CA VAL A 53 -2.34 -10.13 5.44
C VAL A 53 -1.13 -9.20 5.31
N ILE A 54 0.05 -9.60 5.82
CA ILE A 54 1.27 -8.77 5.79
C ILE A 54 1.90 -8.76 4.38
N GLN A 55 1.48 -9.67 3.49
CA GLN A 55 2.01 -9.77 2.13
C GLN A 55 1.97 -8.44 1.37
N THR A 56 0.88 -7.68 1.46
CA THR A 56 0.73 -6.42 0.70
C THR A 56 1.68 -5.33 1.17
N ILE A 57 2.07 -5.35 2.46
CA ILE A 57 3.07 -4.43 3.00
C ILE A 57 4.46 -4.78 2.45
N PHE A 58 4.83 -6.06 2.45
CA PHE A 58 6.10 -6.50 1.85
C PHE A 58 6.17 -6.20 0.35
N ASP A 59 5.04 -6.28 -0.36
CA ASP A 59 4.97 -5.90 -1.77
C ASP A 59 5.09 -4.40 -2.01
N ALA A 60 4.74 -3.55 -1.03
CA ALA A 60 5.04 -2.13 -1.11
C ALA A 60 6.53 -1.88 -0.82
N LEU A 61 7.07 -2.51 0.22
CA LEU A 61 8.48 -2.37 0.60
C LEU A 61 9.44 -2.82 -0.50
N LYS A 62 9.14 -3.91 -1.21
CA LYS A 62 9.99 -4.39 -2.31
C LYS A 62 10.10 -3.37 -3.46
N LEU A 63 9.08 -2.53 -3.66
CA LEU A 63 9.11 -1.51 -4.71
C LEU A 63 10.02 -0.35 -4.35
N LEU A 64 10.16 -0.03 -3.06
CA LEU A 64 11.10 0.99 -2.59
C LEU A 64 12.55 0.56 -2.80
N GLY A 65 12.83 -0.74 -2.69
CA GLY A 65 14.15 -1.32 -2.96
C GLY A 65 14.40 -1.63 -4.44
N LYS A 66 13.47 -1.32 -5.34
CA LYS A 66 13.61 -1.64 -6.76
C LYS A 66 14.40 -0.55 -7.48
N GLU A 67 15.39 -0.95 -8.26
CA GLU A 67 16.15 -0.03 -9.11
C GLU A 67 15.25 0.57 -10.18
N ASN A 68 15.36 1.89 -10.34
CA ASN A 68 14.69 2.63 -11.41
C ASN A 68 15.55 2.55 -12.68
N ILE A 69 15.32 1.52 -13.48
CA ILE A 69 15.98 1.34 -14.77
C ILE A 69 15.17 2.10 -15.82
N ILE A 70 15.76 3.14 -16.41
CA ILE A 70 15.21 3.88 -17.54
C ILE A 70 15.96 3.41 -18.79
N PRO A 71 15.28 2.87 -19.81
CA PRO A 71 15.94 2.44 -21.04
C PRO A 71 16.62 3.63 -21.73
N ALA A 72 17.73 3.37 -22.44
CA ALA A 72 18.56 4.43 -23.01
C ALA A 72 17.87 5.24 -24.13
N ASP A 73 16.83 4.67 -24.75
CA ASP A 73 16.20 5.18 -25.96
C ASP A 73 14.80 5.76 -25.71
N VAL A 74 14.54 6.22 -24.47
CA VAL A 74 13.24 6.81 -24.09
C VAL A 74 13.46 8.21 -23.54
N ASP A 75 12.56 9.12 -23.92
CA ASP A 75 12.52 10.44 -23.32
C ASP A 75 12.24 10.29 -21.82
N LYS A 76 13.05 10.99 -21.02
CA LYS A 76 13.05 10.87 -19.56
C LYS A 76 11.97 11.76 -18.92
N TRP A 77 11.40 12.67 -19.70
CA TRP A 77 10.53 13.75 -19.22
C TRP A 77 9.19 13.76 -19.94
#